data_AF-A0A023GRX0-F1
#
_entry.id   AF-A0A023GRX0-F1
#
_cell.length_a   1.000
_cell.length_b   1.000
_cell.length_c   1.000
_cell.angle_alpha   90.00
_cell.angle_beta   90.00
_cell.angle_gamma   90.00
#
_symmetry.space_group_name_H-M   'P 1'
#
loop_
_entity.id
_entity.type
_entity.pdbx_description
1 polymer ?
#
loop_
_entity_poly.entity_id
_entity_poly.type
_entity_poly.pdbx_seq_one_letter_code
_entity_poly.pdbx_strand_id
1 'polypeptide(L)'
;EPTYFYVQDASDPLYIVKIIIGPIICVVLVLFMAVVGFFMFKKNQTQGPSGPIYASSNPEYLSTNDVYEEDEWEVPRDKIAILRELGQGSFGMVYEGIAKDIVKGEGETRVAVKTVNESASLRERIEFLNEASVMKA
;
A
#
# COMPACT_ATOMS: atom_id res chain seq x y z
N GLU A 1 -23.72 70.39 -36.26
CA GLU A 1 -22.26 70.33 -36.02
C GLU A 1 -21.69 69.23 -36.91
N PRO A 2 -20.53 69.41 -37.58
CA PRO A 2 -19.95 68.36 -38.39
C PRO A 2 -19.42 67.23 -37.49
N THR A 3 -19.81 65.98 -37.78
CA THR A 3 -19.35 64.78 -37.09
C THR A 3 -18.15 64.20 -37.83
N TYR A 4 -17.01 64.10 -37.17
CA TYR A 4 -15.82 63.42 -37.70
C TYR A 4 -15.81 61.97 -37.22
N PHE A 5 -15.32 61.07 -38.06
CA PHE A 5 -14.99 59.70 -37.69
C PHE A 5 -13.57 59.39 -38.15
N TYR A 6 -12.82 58.67 -37.33
CA TYR A 6 -11.46 58.27 -37.65
C TYR A 6 -11.50 57.04 -38.57
N VAL A 7 -10.94 57.17 -39.77
CA VAL A 7 -10.65 56.03 -40.65
C VAL A 7 -9.24 55.56 -40.31
N GLN A 8 -9.09 54.32 -39.85
CA GLN A 8 -7.78 53.72 -39.61
C GLN A 8 -7.02 53.64 -40.94
N ASP A 9 -5.86 54.27 -40.99
CA ASP A 9 -4.99 54.24 -42.17
C ASP A 9 -4.36 52.85 -42.27
N ALA A 10 -4.69 52.11 -43.34
CA ALA A 10 -4.20 50.76 -43.57
C ALA A 10 -2.68 50.70 -43.80
N SER A 11 -2.04 51.87 -43.97
CA SER A 11 -0.60 52.01 -44.16
C SER A 11 0.17 52.37 -42.89
N ASP A 12 -0.48 52.38 -41.70
CA ASP A 12 0.21 52.54 -40.42
C ASP A 12 1.21 51.36 -40.23
N PRO A 13 2.53 51.61 -40.22
CA PRO A 13 3.53 50.57 -40.09
C PRO A 13 3.36 49.76 -38.80
N LEU A 14 2.80 50.36 -37.74
CA LEU A 14 2.52 49.66 -36.49
C LEU A 14 1.37 48.66 -36.62
N TYR A 15 0.39 48.94 -37.47
CA TYR A 15 -0.75 48.05 -37.72
C TYR A 15 -0.34 46.81 -38.53
N ILE A 16 0.46 47.02 -39.58
CA ILE A 16 1.02 45.93 -40.39
C ILE A 16 1.90 45.02 -39.53
N VAL A 17 2.75 45.60 -38.67
CA VAL A 17 3.61 44.85 -37.75
C VAL A 17 2.79 44.02 -36.76
N LYS A 18 1.66 44.53 -36.24
CA LYS A 18 0.77 43.77 -35.34
C LYS A 18 0.09 42.58 -36.04
N ILE A 19 -0.34 42.74 -37.29
CA ILE A 19 -0.95 41.65 -38.09
C ILE A 19 0.04 40.52 -38.33
N ILE A 20 1.34 40.82 -38.43
CA ILE A 20 2.40 39.82 -38.64
C ILE A 20 2.86 39.20 -37.30
N ILE A 21 3.02 40.01 -36.26
CA ILE A 21 3.50 39.53 -34.95
C ILE A 21 2.46 38.65 -34.24
N GLY A 22 1.17 39.00 -34.36
CA GLY A 22 0.07 38.23 -33.76
C GLY A 22 0.11 36.72 -34.07
N PRO A 23 0.10 36.30 -35.36
CA PRO A 23 0.14 34.88 -35.71
C PRO A 23 1.45 34.22 -35.31
N ILE A 24 2.59 34.93 -35.36
CA ILE A 24 3.88 34.39 -34.92
C ILE A 24 3.85 34.06 -33.43
N ILE A 25 3.35 34.96 -32.59
CA ILE A 25 3.20 34.73 -31.14
C ILE A 25 2.23 33.55 -30.90
N CYS A 26 1.11 33.51 -31.62
CA CYS A 26 0.16 32.40 -31.51
C CYS A 26 0.80 31.04 -31.84
N VAL A 27 1.59 30.96 -32.92
CA VAL A 27 2.29 29.72 -33.30
C VAL A 27 3.32 29.32 -32.23
N VAL A 28 4.09 30.26 -31.70
CA VAL A 28 5.06 29.98 -30.64
C VAL A 28 4.37 29.46 -29.38
N LEU A 29 3.25 30.05 -28.97
CA LEU A 29 2.47 29.59 -27.82
C LEU A 29 1.89 28.18 -28.03
N VAL A 30 1.38 27.88 -29.22
CA VAL A 30 0.87 26.54 -29.55
C VAL A 30 1.99 25.49 -29.50
N LEU A 31 3.17 25.80 -30.04
CA LEU A 31 4.32 24.90 -29.98
C LEU A 31 4.79 24.67 -28.54
N PHE A 32 4.81 25.72 -27.71
CA PHE A 32 5.17 25.59 -26.30
C PHE A 32 4.17 24.70 -25.54
N MET A 33 2.86 24.89 -25.74
CA MET A 33 1.84 24.03 -25.13
C MET A 33 1.95 22.58 -25.60
N ALA A 34 2.25 22.34 -26.88
CA ALA A 34 2.46 20.99 -27.40
C ALA A 34 3.67 20.30 -26.76
N VAL A 35 4.78 21.01 -26.57
CA VAL A 35 6.00 20.48 -25.91
C VAL A 35 5.73 20.17 -24.44
N VAL A 36 5.07 21.08 -23.71
CA VAL A 36 4.71 20.85 -22.30
C VAL A 36 3.73 19.67 -22.19
N GLY A 37 2.72 19.61 -23.04
CA GLY A 37 1.78 18.50 -23.12
C GLY A 37 2.47 17.16 -23.40
N PHE A 38 3.41 17.14 -24.35
CA PHE A 38 4.21 15.95 -24.65
C PHE A 38 5.09 15.53 -23.46
N PHE A 39 5.74 16.48 -22.76
CA PHE A 39 6.52 16.18 -21.56
C PHE A 39 5.66 15.67 -20.41
N MET A 40 4.48 16.26 -20.19
CA MET A 40 3.54 15.80 -19.16
C MET A 40 2.98 14.42 -19.50
N PHE A 41 2.63 14.18 -20.76
CA PHE A 41 2.16 12.87 -21.24
C PHE A 41 3.23 11.80 -21.08
N LYS A 42 4.47 12.10 -21.49
CA LYS A 42 5.61 11.20 -21.31
C LYS A 42 5.92 10.95 -19.84
N LYS A 43 5.87 11.98 -18.98
CA LYS A 43 6.03 11.83 -17.53
C LYS A 43 4.94 10.94 -16.94
N ASN A 44 3.69 11.11 -17.39
CA ASN A 44 2.58 10.29 -16.95
C ASN A 44 2.74 8.82 -17.40
N GLN A 45 3.29 8.60 -18.59
CA GLN A 45 3.54 7.25 -19.11
C GLN A 45 4.73 6.54 -18.42
N THR A 46 5.71 7.29 -17.91
CA THR A 46 6.81 6.74 -17.08
C THR A 46 6.41 6.51 -15.62
N GLN A 47 5.27 7.05 -15.18
CA GLN A 47 4.65 6.62 -13.94
C GLN A 47 3.89 5.33 -14.25
N GLY A 48 4.64 4.22 -14.33
CA GLY A 48 4.06 2.89 -14.20
C GLY A 48 3.25 2.79 -12.89
N PRO A 49 2.44 1.72 -12.71
CA PRO A 49 1.55 1.62 -11.57
C PRO A 49 2.32 1.93 -10.28
N SER A 50 1.95 2.99 -9.56
CA SER A 50 2.57 3.39 -8.29
C SER A 50 2.17 2.46 -7.13
N GLY A 51 1.95 1.19 -7.44
CA GLY A 51 1.52 0.15 -6.52
C GLY A 51 2.28 -1.14 -6.80
N PRO A 52 2.29 -2.07 -5.83
CA PRO A 52 2.99 -3.33 -5.98
C PRO A 52 2.54 -4.06 -7.25
N ILE A 53 3.50 -4.48 -8.07
CA ILE A 53 3.25 -5.27 -9.27
C ILE A 53 2.93 -6.70 -8.80
N TYR A 54 1.64 -7.04 -8.72
CA TYR A 54 1.21 -8.42 -8.48
C TYR A 54 1.45 -9.25 -9.75
N ALA A 55 2.63 -9.85 -9.84
CA ALA A 55 3.01 -10.77 -10.91
C ALA A 55 2.30 -12.11 -10.70
N SER A 56 1.10 -12.25 -11.29
CA SER A 56 0.28 -13.46 -11.34
C SER A 56 -0.20 -14.00 -9.98
N SER A 57 -1.44 -14.48 -9.95
CA SER A 57 -2.03 -15.14 -8.79
C SER A 57 -1.36 -16.51 -8.56
N ASN A 58 -0.12 -16.54 -8.09
CA ASN A 58 0.48 -17.76 -7.58
C ASN A 58 0.00 -17.95 -6.13
N PRO A 59 -0.86 -18.95 -5.83
CA PRO A 59 -1.37 -19.19 -4.48
C PRO A 59 -0.27 -19.60 -3.48
N GLU A 60 0.96 -19.88 -3.95
CA GLU A 60 2.13 -20.13 -3.11
C GLU A 60 2.94 -18.85 -2.79
N TYR A 61 2.64 -17.71 -3.41
CA TYR A 61 3.31 -16.44 -3.09
C TYR A 61 2.65 -15.84 -1.86
N LEU A 62 3.19 -16.18 -0.69
CA LEU A 62 2.85 -15.50 0.55
C LEU A 62 3.44 -14.08 0.49
N SER A 63 2.60 -13.07 0.67
CA SER A 63 3.07 -11.70 0.79
C SER A 63 3.94 -11.60 2.03
N THR A 64 5.03 -10.81 2.00
CA THR A 64 5.85 -10.56 3.21
C THR A 64 5.00 -10.02 4.37
N ASN A 65 3.84 -9.42 4.07
CA ASN A 65 2.87 -8.95 5.06
C ASN A 65 2.05 -10.08 5.74
N ASP A 66 2.07 -11.31 5.21
CA ASP A 66 1.36 -12.48 5.77
C ASP A 66 2.25 -13.33 6.69
N VAL A 67 3.50 -12.89 6.92
CA VAL A 67 4.45 -13.59 7.81
C VAL A 67 4.30 -13.00 9.22
N TYR A 68 4.10 -13.86 10.21
CA TYR A 68 4.04 -13.46 11.61
C TYR A 68 5.33 -12.75 12.03
N GLU A 69 5.20 -11.55 12.58
CA GLU A 69 6.29 -10.80 13.20
C GLU A 69 6.24 -10.98 14.72
N GLU A 70 7.38 -11.31 15.33
CA GLU A 70 7.49 -11.44 16.79
C GLU A 70 7.17 -10.09 17.46
N ASP A 71 6.20 -10.09 18.38
CA ASP A 71 5.75 -8.89 19.09
C ASP A 71 5.74 -9.09 20.62
N GLU A 72 5.18 -8.11 21.33
CA GLU A 72 5.14 -8.10 22.80
C GLU A 72 4.35 -9.28 23.40
N TRP A 73 3.56 -9.99 22.60
CA TRP A 73 2.78 -11.17 23.02
C TRP A 73 3.57 -12.48 22.89
N GLU A 74 4.78 -12.45 22.34
CA GLU A 74 5.62 -13.63 22.22
C GLU A 74 6.09 -14.11 23.60
N VAL A 75 5.92 -15.40 23.88
CA VAL A 75 6.32 -16.01 25.17
C VAL A 75 7.42 -17.04 24.93
N PRO A 76 8.59 -16.91 25.59
CA PRO A 76 9.65 -17.91 25.50
C PRO A 76 9.16 -19.34 25.79
N ARG A 77 9.53 -20.29 24.93
CA ARG A 77 9.06 -21.69 25.02
C ARG A 77 9.40 -22.37 26.34
N ASP A 78 10.53 -22.01 26.95
CA ASP A 78 10.99 -22.51 28.25
C ASP A 78 10.09 -22.08 29.42
N LYS A 79 9.29 -21.03 29.24
CA LYS A 79 8.27 -20.58 30.20
C LYS A 79 6.96 -21.37 30.12
N ILE A 80 6.81 -22.27 29.16
CA ILE A 80 5.60 -23.07 28.95
C ILE A 80 5.88 -24.56 29.24
N ALA A 81 5.22 -25.10 30.26
CA ALA A 81 5.22 -26.52 30.57
C ALA A 81 3.90 -27.18 30.15
N ILE A 82 3.96 -28.24 29.33
CA ILE A 82 2.79 -29.02 28.93
C ILE A 82 2.51 -30.10 29.98
N LEU A 83 1.24 -30.25 30.37
CA LEU A 83 0.81 -31.21 31.38
C LEU A 83 0.08 -32.43 30.77
N ARG A 84 -1.07 -32.20 30.13
CA ARG A 84 -1.91 -33.27 29.56
C ARG A 84 -2.72 -32.77 28.37
N GLU A 85 -3.20 -33.70 27.55
CA GLU A 85 -4.14 -33.39 26.47
C GLU A 85 -5.52 -33.02 27.04
N LEU A 86 -6.12 -31.98 26.46
CA LEU A 86 -7.50 -31.58 26.73
C LEU A 86 -8.44 -32.05 25.61
N GLY A 87 -7.98 -32.00 24.35
CA GLY A 87 -8.75 -32.48 23.21
C GLY A 87 -8.32 -31.87 21.88
N GLN A 88 -8.92 -32.36 20.79
CA GLN A 88 -8.62 -31.90 19.44
C GLN A 88 -9.36 -30.60 19.09
N GLY A 89 -8.62 -29.56 18.73
CA GLY A 89 -9.12 -28.31 18.16
C GLY A 89 -9.12 -28.32 16.63
N SER A 90 -9.47 -27.17 16.03
CA SER A 90 -9.53 -27.01 14.56
C SER A 90 -8.16 -27.11 13.88
N PHE A 91 -7.10 -26.62 14.51
CA PHE A 91 -5.74 -26.57 13.95
C PHE A 91 -4.85 -27.72 14.43
N GLY A 92 -5.20 -28.37 15.55
CA GLY A 92 -4.35 -29.36 16.21
C GLY A 92 -4.81 -29.68 17.62
N MET A 93 -3.95 -30.36 18.38
CA MET A 93 -4.24 -30.76 19.75
C MET A 93 -4.19 -29.55 20.70
N VAL A 94 -5.08 -29.54 21.68
CA VAL A 94 -5.07 -28.57 22.79
C VAL A 94 -4.61 -29.29 24.04
N TYR A 95 -3.64 -28.69 24.72
CA TYR A 95 -3.08 -29.21 25.96
C TYR A 95 -3.41 -28.29 27.13
N GLU A 96 -3.43 -28.86 28.32
CA GLU A 96 -3.31 -28.12 29.57
C GLU A 96 -1.83 -27.86 29.83
N GLY A 97 -1.49 -26.65 30.26
CA GLY A 97 -0.11 -26.28 30.59
C GLY A 97 -0.02 -25.30 31.76
N ILE A 98 1.22 -25.05 32.18
CA ILE A 98 1.59 -23.99 33.12
C ILE A 98 2.47 -23.00 32.36
N ALA A 99 2.12 -21.72 32.45
CA ALA A 99 2.88 -20.62 31.89
C ALA A 99 3.45 -19.74 33.01
N LYS A 100 4.70 -19.32 32.87
CA LYS A 100 5.42 -18.51 33.87
C LYS A 100 5.47 -17.04 33.48
N ASP A 101 5.25 -16.16 34.45
CA ASP A 101 5.33 -14.70 34.31
C ASP A 101 4.46 -14.10 33.17
N ILE A 102 3.36 -14.75 32.79
CA ILE A 102 2.46 -14.24 31.74
C ILE A 102 1.38 -13.28 32.28
N VAL A 103 1.10 -13.33 33.58
CA VAL A 103 0.14 -12.46 34.25
C VAL A 103 0.88 -11.65 35.33
N LYS A 104 0.72 -10.32 35.32
CA LYS A 104 1.41 -9.45 36.26
C LYS A 104 1.02 -9.76 37.70
N GLY A 105 1.98 -10.24 38.49
CA GLY A 105 1.79 -10.58 39.90
C GLY A 105 1.52 -12.07 40.16
N GLU A 106 1.40 -12.90 39.12
CA GLU A 106 1.34 -14.35 39.24
C GLU A 106 2.65 -14.97 38.73
N GLY A 107 3.29 -15.81 39.55
CA GLY A 107 4.50 -16.51 39.12
C GLY A 107 4.20 -17.64 38.12
N GLU A 108 3.09 -18.34 38.33
CA GLU A 108 2.64 -19.45 37.47
C GLU A 108 1.13 -19.35 37.25
N THR A 109 0.70 -19.49 36.00
CA THR A 109 -0.71 -19.46 35.60
C THR A 109 -1.03 -20.73 34.82
N ARG A 110 -2.17 -21.38 35.15
CA ARG A 110 -2.65 -22.55 34.40
C ARG A 110 -3.32 -22.09 33.11
N VAL A 111 -2.89 -22.64 31.98
CA VAL A 111 -3.29 -22.20 30.63
C VAL A 111 -3.72 -23.36 29.74
N ALA A 112 -4.46 -23.04 28.68
CA ALA A 112 -4.65 -23.93 27.54
C ALA A 112 -3.60 -23.60 26.47
N VAL A 113 -2.90 -24.62 25.97
CA VAL A 113 -1.89 -24.49 24.91
C VAL A 113 -2.45 -25.12 23.64
N LYS A 114 -2.88 -24.27 22.70
CA LYS A 114 -3.36 -24.68 21.38
C LYS A 114 -2.16 -24.89 20.46
N THR A 115 -2.10 -26.04 19.78
CA THR A 115 -1.01 -26.37 18.85
C THR A 115 -1.52 -26.46 17.42
N VAL A 116 -0.59 -26.36 16.47
CA VAL A 116 -0.84 -26.67 15.06
C VAL A 116 -0.22 -28.04 14.74
N ASN A 117 -0.87 -28.83 13.89
CA ASN A 117 -0.32 -30.12 13.47
C ASN A 117 1.04 -29.94 12.76
N GLU A 118 1.98 -30.85 12.99
CA GLU A 118 3.30 -30.84 12.33
C GLU A 118 3.18 -30.90 10.81
N SER A 119 2.18 -31.64 10.30
CA SER A 119 1.89 -31.75 8.86
C SER A 119 1.11 -30.56 8.29
N ALA A 120 0.77 -29.56 9.10
CA ALA A 120 0.02 -28.40 8.63
C ALA A 120 0.84 -27.58 7.64
N SER A 121 0.17 -27.14 6.58
CA SER A 121 0.72 -26.25 5.56
C SER A 121 1.13 -24.90 6.17
N LEU A 122 2.06 -24.21 5.50
CA LEU A 122 2.48 -22.87 5.93
C LEU A 122 1.29 -21.90 6.01
N ARG A 123 0.32 -22.02 5.10
CA ARG A 123 -0.92 -21.24 5.12
C ARG A 123 -1.75 -21.48 6.38
N GLU A 124 -1.97 -22.73 6.78
CA GLU A 124 -2.72 -23.06 8.00
C GLU A 124 -2.00 -22.52 9.25
N ARG A 125 -0.66 -22.55 9.26
CA ARG A 125 0.13 -21.96 10.35
C ARG A 125 -0.03 -20.44 10.43
N ILE A 126 -0.08 -19.75 9.29
CA ILE A 126 -0.34 -18.31 9.21
C ILE A 126 -1.77 -17.99 9.65
N GLU A 127 -2.77 -18.73 9.17
CA GLU A 127 -4.17 -18.56 9.58
C GLU A 127 -4.34 -18.76 11.09
N PHE A 128 -3.64 -19.75 11.66
CA PHE A 128 -3.60 -19.99 13.11
C PHE A 128 -3.06 -18.77 13.89
N LEU A 129 -1.95 -18.20 13.46
CA LEU A 129 -1.34 -17.03 14.10
C LEU A 129 -2.16 -15.75 13.90
N ASN A 130 -2.81 -15.61 12.74
CA ASN A 130 -3.71 -14.50 12.46
C ASN A 130 -4.96 -14.53 13.35
N GLU A 131 -5.58 -15.70 13.53
CA GLU A 131 -6.74 -15.86 14.44
C GLU A 131 -6.36 -15.49 15.88
N ALA A 132 -5.18 -15.91 16.35
CA ALA A 132 -4.67 -15.52 17.66
C ALA A 132 -4.41 -14.01 17.76
N SER A 133 -3.88 -13.40 16.70
CA SER A 133 -3.55 -11.97 16.68
C SER A 133 -4.79 -11.07 16.78
N VAL A 134 -5.96 -11.52 16.33
CA VAL A 134 -7.24 -10.80 16.52
C VAL A 134 -7.62 -10.67 18.00
N MET A 135 -7.11 -11.54 18.87
CA MET A 135 -7.43 -11.52 20.31
C MET A 135 -6.47 -10.64 21.13
N LYS A 136 -5.44 -10.05 20.51
CA LYS A 136 -4.54 -9.10 21.17
C LYS A 136 -5.32 -7.83 21.53
N ALA A 137 -5.22 -7.39 22.78
CA ALA A 137 -5.93 -6.23 23.33
C ALA A 137 -5.08 -4.95 23.31
#